data_AF-A0A0V8GJQ9-F1
#
_entry.id   AF-A0A0V8GJQ9-F1
#
_cell.length_a   1.000
_cell.length_b   1.000
_cell.length_c   1.000
_cell.angle_alpha   90.00
_cell.angle_beta   90.00
_cell.angle_gamma   90.00
#
_symmetry.space_group_name_H-M   'P 1'
#
loop_
_entity.id
_entity.type
_entity.pdbx_description
1 polymer ?
#
loop_
_entity_poly.entity_id
_entity_poly.type
_entity_poly.pdbx_seq_one_letter_code
_entity_poly.pdbx_strand_id
1 'polypeptide(L)'
;MLLLDVDHSLLFDEETMRSIDKPTLLVERVAGRPRFMTMRAHLRLKRLVSINGVVPVTKRTMEEYQQLELFQIDAPPKWAIIDGGKILLKEGKVDRRYENWLRQFNKETSLDSILEYLIEMEQVSIDVYPSETLSSVITLPHEPIQRTTDEAVLLEKLFRKYETT
;
A
#
# COMPACT_ATOMS: atom_id res chain seq x y z
N MET A 1 -3.08 10.41 -2.01
CA MET A 1 -3.13 9.00 -1.55
C MET A 1 -1.73 8.46 -1.41
N LEU A 2 -1.51 7.60 -0.41
CA LEU A 2 -0.24 6.93 -0.18
C LEU A 2 -0.16 5.65 -1.02
N LEU A 3 0.80 5.56 -1.91
CA LEU A 3 1.30 4.32 -2.45
C LEU A 3 2.27 3.68 -1.45
N LEU A 4 1.90 2.51 -0.92
CA LEU A 4 2.63 1.83 0.14
C LEU A 4 3.25 0.54 -0.38
N ASP A 5 4.57 0.48 -0.52
CA ASP A 5 5.28 -0.76 -0.83
C ASP A 5 5.23 -1.73 0.36
N VAL A 6 4.38 -2.73 0.29
CA VAL A 6 4.18 -3.68 1.40
C VAL A 6 5.41 -4.55 1.62
N ASP A 7 6.15 -4.87 0.56
CA ASP A 7 7.29 -5.79 0.61
C ASP A 7 8.50 -5.19 1.32
N HIS A 8 8.58 -3.86 1.32
CA HIS A 8 9.73 -3.13 1.83
C HIS A 8 9.40 -2.16 2.98
N SER A 9 8.17 -2.10 3.49
CA SER A 9 7.77 -1.08 4.49
C SER A 9 7.49 -1.63 5.90
N LEU A 10 6.27 -1.41 6.41
CA LEU A 10 5.81 -1.46 7.81
C LEU A 10 6.02 -2.79 8.53
N LEU A 11 6.46 -3.81 7.79
CA LEU A 11 6.53 -5.19 8.23
C LEU A 11 7.99 -5.59 8.46
N PHE A 12 8.26 -6.15 9.63
CA PHE A 12 9.57 -6.65 10.02
C PHE A 12 9.49 -8.09 10.51
N ASP A 13 10.64 -8.77 10.57
CA ASP A 13 10.72 -10.16 11.02
C ASP A 13 10.73 -10.29 12.54
N GLU A 14 10.76 -11.54 13.02
CA GLU A 14 10.78 -11.86 14.44
C GLU A 14 12.04 -11.38 15.17
N GLU A 15 13.19 -11.42 14.49
CA GLU A 15 14.47 -10.96 15.07
C GLU A 15 14.42 -9.46 15.35
N THR A 16 13.98 -8.68 14.36
CA THR A 16 13.75 -7.25 14.50
C THR A 16 12.71 -6.95 15.58
N MET A 17 11.61 -7.71 15.61
CA MET A 17 10.56 -7.55 16.62
C MET A 17 11.10 -7.69 18.05
N ARG A 18 11.96 -8.68 18.31
CA ARG A 18 12.57 -8.90 19.63
C ARG A 18 13.50 -7.77 20.07
N SER A 19 14.01 -6.98 19.12
CA SER A 19 14.86 -5.81 19.39
C SER A 19 14.08 -4.53 19.68
N ILE A 20 12.77 -4.50 19.37
CA ILE A 20 11.94 -3.30 19.48
C ILE A 20 11.34 -3.20 20.89
N ASP A 21 11.67 -2.13 21.61
CA ASP A 21 11.06 -1.78 22.91
C ASP A 21 9.72 -1.02 22.73
N LYS A 22 8.83 -1.56 21.91
CA LYS A 22 7.48 -1.02 21.66
C LYS A 22 6.52 -2.19 21.45
N PRO A 23 5.22 -2.05 21.80
CA PRO A 23 4.23 -3.07 21.50
C PRO A 23 4.15 -3.37 20.00
N THR A 24 4.26 -4.65 19.64
CA THR A 24 4.15 -5.17 18.28
C THR A 24 2.98 -6.16 18.17
N LEU A 25 2.54 -6.41 16.94
CA LEU A 25 1.55 -7.43 16.63
C LEU A 25 2.06 -8.29 15.46
N LEU A 26 1.68 -9.56 15.48
CA LEU A 26 1.78 -10.44 14.32
C LEU A 26 0.74 -10.00 13.30
N VAL A 27 1.14 -9.75 12.05
CA VAL A 27 0.25 -9.27 10.98
C VAL A 27 0.00 -10.28 9.88
N GLU A 28 0.95 -11.18 9.65
CA GLU A 28 0.88 -12.22 8.63
C GLU A 28 1.88 -13.34 8.93
N ARG A 29 1.68 -14.47 8.26
CA ARG A 29 2.64 -15.57 8.18
C ARG A 29 2.89 -15.90 6.71
N VAL A 30 3.97 -15.37 6.13
CA VAL A 30 4.34 -15.66 4.74
C VAL A 30 5.21 -16.91 4.70
N ALA A 31 4.75 -17.97 4.02
CA ALA A 31 5.44 -19.26 3.96
C ALA A 31 5.86 -19.77 5.36
N GLY A 32 4.97 -19.61 6.35
CA GLY A 32 5.19 -19.99 7.74
C GLY A 32 6.05 -19.03 8.57
N ARG A 33 6.64 -17.98 7.96
CA ARG A 33 7.46 -16.99 8.66
C ARG A 33 6.61 -15.83 9.19
N PRO A 34 6.63 -15.56 10.51
CA PRO A 34 5.85 -14.48 11.08
C PRO A 34 6.42 -13.11 10.68
N ARG A 35 5.54 -12.17 10.35
CA ARG A 35 5.88 -10.77 10.13
C ARG A 35 5.10 -9.90 11.11
N PHE A 36 5.74 -8.85 11.57
CA PHE A 36 5.25 -8.02 12.65
C PHE A 36 5.19 -6.55 12.21
N MET A 37 4.33 -5.79 12.88
CA MET A 37 4.34 -4.34 12.81
C MET A 37 4.17 -3.75 14.21
N THR A 38 4.53 -2.48 14.41
CA THR A 38 4.23 -1.82 15.69
C THR A 38 2.72 -1.57 15.82
N MET A 39 2.18 -1.70 17.03
CA MET A 39 0.75 -1.49 17.29
C MET A 39 0.32 -0.05 16.95
N ARG A 40 1.22 0.92 17.17
CA ARG A 40 0.97 2.31 16.77
C ARG A 40 0.85 2.46 15.26
N ALA A 41 1.76 1.88 14.48
CA ALA A 41 1.69 1.95 13.01
C ALA A 41 0.41 1.27 12.49
N HIS A 42 0.04 0.12 13.06
CA HIS A 42 -1.20 -0.58 12.71
C HIS A 42 -2.45 0.29 12.89
N LEU A 43 -2.59 0.90 14.07
CA LEU A 43 -3.73 1.78 14.36
C LEU A 43 -3.77 2.99 13.43
N ARG A 44 -2.62 3.51 13.01
CA ARG A 44 -2.55 4.65 12.07
C ARG A 44 -2.84 4.24 10.62
N LEU A 45 -2.39 3.06 10.20
CA LEU A 45 -2.72 2.50 8.90
C LEU A 45 -4.24 2.31 8.76
N LYS A 46 -4.90 1.77 9.80
CA LYS A 46 -6.37 1.62 9.83
C LYS A 46 -7.11 2.93 9.62
N ARG A 47 -6.65 4.02 10.25
CA ARG A 47 -7.22 5.36 10.03
C ARG A 47 -7.05 5.80 8.58
N LEU A 48 -5.86 5.62 8.01
CA LEU A 48 -5.60 5.98 6.62
C LEU A 48 -6.47 5.18 5.64
N VAL A 49 -6.64 3.88 5.88
CA VAL A 49 -7.57 3.01 5.12
C VAL A 49 -9.01 3.50 5.22
N SER A 50 -9.48 3.91 6.42
CA SER A 50 -10.87 4.34 6.61
C SER A 50 -11.28 5.57 5.81
N ILE A 51 -10.30 6.36 5.34
CA ILE A 51 -10.51 7.52 4.46
C ILE A 51 -10.05 7.26 3.02
N ASN A 52 -9.86 5.98 2.63
CA ASN A 52 -9.33 5.58 1.32
C ASN A 52 -7.95 6.20 1.00
N GLY A 53 -7.16 6.54 2.02
CA GLY A 53 -5.92 7.28 1.87
C GLY A 53 -4.71 6.44 1.47
N VAL A 54 -4.85 5.14 1.24
CA VAL A 54 -3.73 4.23 0.96
C VAL A 54 -4.06 3.22 -0.13
N VAL A 55 -3.05 2.93 -0.95
CA VAL A 55 -3.01 1.87 -1.95
C VAL A 55 -1.77 1.02 -1.67
N PRO A 56 -1.90 -0.17 -1.04
CA PRO A 56 -0.78 -1.10 -0.95
C PRO A 56 -0.37 -1.58 -2.33
N VAL A 57 0.95 -1.66 -2.52
CA VAL A 57 1.62 -2.18 -3.71
C VAL A 57 2.48 -3.37 -3.28
N THR A 58 2.34 -4.51 -3.94
CA THR A 58 3.13 -5.70 -3.63
C THR A 58 3.40 -6.55 -4.88
N LYS A 59 4.49 -7.32 -4.83
CA LYS A 59 4.84 -8.35 -5.81
C LYS A 59 4.05 -9.65 -5.62
N ARG A 60 3.34 -9.80 -4.50
CA ARG A 60 2.55 -10.99 -4.19
C ARG A 60 1.49 -11.29 -5.27
N THR A 61 1.22 -12.56 -5.51
CA THR A 61 0.08 -13.00 -6.33
C THR A 61 -1.25 -12.72 -5.62
N MET A 62 -2.37 -12.97 -6.30
CA MET A 62 -3.70 -12.86 -5.68
C MET A 62 -3.83 -13.77 -4.45
N GLU A 63 -3.38 -15.02 -4.57
CA GLU A 63 -3.48 -16.02 -3.52
C GLU A 63 -2.63 -15.64 -2.31
N GLU A 64 -1.41 -15.15 -2.54
CA GLU A 64 -0.52 -14.67 -1.48
C GLU A 64 -1.05 -13.40 -0.82
N TYR A 65 -1.62 -12.47 -1.60
CA TYR A 65 -2.24 -11.25 -1.07
C TYR A 65 -3.48 -11.56 -0.23
N GLN A 66 -4.26 -12.57 -0.60
CA GLN A 66 -5.41 -13.03 0.20
C GLN A 66 -5.00 -13.65 1.54
N GLN A 67 -3.76 -14.10 1.70
CA GLN A 67 -3.23 -14.59 2.98
C GLN A 67 -2.75 -13.46 3.91
N LEU A 68 -2.63 -12.23 3.40
CA LEU A 68 -2.22 -11.06 4.20
C LEU A 68 -3.41 -10.53 4.99
N GLU A 69 -3.67 -11.12 6.17
CA GLU A 69 -4.79 -10.80 7.06
C GLU A 69 -4.93 -9.30 7.35
N LEU A 70 -3.81 -8.58 7.44
CA LEU A 70 -3.77 -7.13 7.60
C LEU A 70 -4.68 -6.39 6.60
N PHE A 71 -4.68 -6.77 5.33
CA PHE A 71 -5.48 -6.13 4.28
C PHE A 71 -6.76 -6.90 3.91
N GLN A 72 -7.06 -8.01 4.60
CA GLN A 72 -8.33 -8.73 4.44
C GLN A 72 -9.31 -8.43 5.59
N ILE A 73 -8.81 -8.30 6.81
CA ILE A 73 -9.61 -8.24 8.03
C ILE A 73 -9.42 -6.90 8.74
N ASP A 74 -8.16 -6.53 9.02
CA ASP A 74 -7.90 -5.44 9.96
C ASP A 74 -7.98 -4.04 9.33
N ALA A 75 -7.47 -3.91 8.11
CA ALA A 75 -7.33 -2.66 7.39
C ALA A 75 -7.60 -2.84 5.88
N PRO A 76 -8.77 -3.34 5.46
CA PRO A 76 -9.06 -3.64 4.06
C PRO A 76 -9.09 -2.35 3.19
N PRO A 77 -8.14 -2.16 2.25
CA PRO A 77 -8.06 -0.95 1.46
C PRO A 77 -9.09 -0.95 0.32
N LYS A 78 -9.54 0.23 -0.11
CA LYS A 78 -10.38 0.38 -1.30
C LYS A 78 -9.67 -0.09 -2.57
N TRP A 79 -8.38 0.20 -2.68
CA TRP A 79 -7.56 -0.14 -3.84
C TRP A 79 -6.33 -0.92 -3.40
N ALA A 80 -5.88 -1.89 -4.20
CA ALA A 80 -4.59 -2.55 -4.02
C ALA A 80 -3.96 -2.87 -5.37
N ILE A 81 -2.64 -2.82 -5.44
CA ILE A 81 -1.86 -3.13 -6.64
C ILE A 81 -1.02 -4.37 -6.32
N ILE A 82 -1.26 -5.46 -7.04
CA ILE A 82 -0.60 -6.74 -6.81
C ILE A 82 0.16 -7.20 -8.07
N ASP A 83 0.84 -8.36 -7.98
CA ASP A 83 1.65 -8.94 -9.07
C ASP A 83 2.62 -7.91 -9.67
N GLY A 84 3.23 -7.11 -8.80
CA GLY A 84 4.27 -6.16 -9.17
C GLY A 84 3.79 -5.03 -10.08
N GLY A 85 2.51 -4.62 -9.99
CA GLY A 85 1.98 -3.52 -10.80
C GLY A 85 1.15 -3.95 -12.01
N LYS A 86 0.73 -5.21 -12.08
CA LYS A 86 -0.04 -5.73 -13.23
C LYS A 86 -1.54 -5.79 -12.99
N ILE A 87 -1.95 -5.97 -11.74
CA ILE A 87 -3.36 -6.17 -11.37
C ILE A 87 -3.76 -5.09 -10.37
N LEU A 88 -4.80 -4.33 -10.74
CA LEU A 88 -5.50 -3.42 -9.84
C LEU A 88 -6.70 -4.12 -9.22
N LEU A 89 -6.78 -4.10 -7.90
CA LEU A 89 -7.92 -4.55 -7.14
C LEU A 89 -8.73 -3.35 -6.64
N LYS A 90 -10.04 -3.45 -6.73
CA LYS A 90 -11.01 -2.61 -6.03
C LYS A 90 -11.78 -3.46 -5.03
N GLU A 91 -11.76 -3.09 -3.76
CA GLU A 91 -12.45 -3.80 -2.67
C GLU A 91 -12.15 -5.31 -2.69
N GLY A 92 -10.87 -5.65 -2.89
CA GLY A 92 -10.36 -7.02 -2.94
C GLY A 92 -10.65 -7.80 -4.23
N LYS A 93 -11.23 -7.19 -5.27
CA LYS A 93 -11.56 -7.85 -6.55
C LYS A 93 -10.89 -7.15 -7.72
N VAL A 94 -10.54 -7.90 -8.77
CA VAL A 94 -9.97 -7.32 -10.00
C VAL A 94 -10.90 -6.25 -10.58
N ASP A 95 -10.35 -5.06 -10.82
CA ASP A 95 -11.13 -3.94 -11.34
C ASP A 95 -11.33 -4.02 -12.86
N ARG A 96 -12.53 -4.44 -13.26
CA ARG A 96 -12.93 -4.49 -14.68
C ARG A 96 -13.05 -3.10 -15.31
N ARG A 97 -13.24 -2.04 -14.53
CA ARG A 97 -13.31 -0.67 -15.08
C ARG A 97 -11.95 -0.23 -15.58
N TYR A 98 -10.89 -0.49 -14.82
CA TYR A 98 -9.52 -0.29 -15.28
C TYR A 98 -9.20 -1.08 -16.57
N GLU A 99 -9.60 -2.35 -16.67
CA GLU A 99 -9.40 -3.11 -17.93
C GLU A 99 -10.08 -2.46 -19.14
N ASN A 100 -11.29 -1.92 -18.94
CA ASN A 100 -12.00 -1.22 -19.99
C ASN A 100 -11.37 0.13 -20.32
N TRP A 101 -10.85 0.85 -19.32
CA TRP A 101 -10.09 2.07 -19.50
C TRP A 101 -8.82 1.82 -20.32
N LEU A 102 -8.06 0.76 -20.02
CA LEU A 102 -6.90 0.36 -20.82
C LEU A 102 -7.26 0.14 -22.29
N ARG A 103 -8.35 -0.60 -22.56
CA ARG A 103 -8.85 -0.83 -23.92
C ARG A 103 -9.27 0.46 -24.62
N GLN A 104 -9.97 1.35 -23.90
CA GLN A 104 -10.44 2.62 -24.45
C GLN A 104 -9.28 3.53 -24.86
N PHE A 105 -8.20 3.56 -24.08
CA PHE A 105 -7.03 4.41 -24.33
C PHE A 105 -5.89 3.69 -25.06
N ASN A 106 -6.11 2.44 -25.50
CA ASN A 106 -5.12 1.59 -26.16
C ASN A 106 -3.78 1.52 -25.39
N LYS A 107 -3.87 1.29 -24.07
CA LYS A 107 -2.74 1.18 -23.15
C LYS A 107 -2.52 -0.26 -22.70
N GLU A 108 -1.27 -0.58 -22.39
CA GLU A 108 -0.90 -1.82 -21.71
C GLU A 108 -0.93 -1.66 -20.18
N THR A 109 -1.07 -2.76 -19.45
CA THR A 109 -1.01 -2.72 -18.00
C THR A 109 0.41 -2.45 -17.53
N SER A 110 0.56 -1.50 -16.63
CA SER A 110 1.80 -1.15 -15.95
C SER A 110 1.46 -0.42 -14.66
N LEU A 111 2.45 -0.26 -13.78
CA LEU A 111 2.26 0.55 -12.57
C LEU A 111 1.83 1.98 -12.92
N ASP A 112 2.46 2.59 -13.92
CA ASP A 112 2.09 3.94 -14.37
C ASP A 112 0.68 3.99 -14.95
N SER A 113 0.27 3.02 -15.79
CA SER A 113 -1.10 2.99 -16.32
C SER A 113 -2.15 2.88 -15.20
N ILE A 114 -1.86 2.07 -14.15
CA ILE A 114 -2.73 1.99 -12.97
C ILE A 114 -2.79 3.33 -12.24
N LEU A 115 -1.64 4.01 -12.08
CA LEU A 115 -1.58 5.27 -11.36
C LEU A 115 -2.25 6.40 -12.12
N GLU A 116 -2.10 6.48 -13.44
CA GLU A 116 -2.85 7.40 -14.29
C GLU A 116 -4.36 7.23 -14.07
N TYR A 117 -4.83 5.97 -14.12
CA TYR A 117 -6.24 5.64 -13.87
C TYR A 117 -6.69 6.09 -12.48
N LEU A 118 -5.92 5.80 -11.42
CA LEU A 118 -6.27 6.19 -10.06
C LEU A 118 -6.27 7.71 -9.86
N ILE A 119 -5.31 8.43 -10.44
CA ILE A 119 -5.25 9.89 -10.41
C ILE A 119 -6.49 10.49 -11.09
N GLU A 120 -6.88 9.95 -12.25
CA GLU A 120 -8.07 10.39 -12.98
C GLU A 120 -9.37 10.13 -12.19
N MET A 121 -9.52 8.92 -11.63
CA MET A 121 -10.76 8.49 -10.97
C MET A 121 -10.94 9.08 -9.57
N GLU A 122 -9.85 9.24 -8.81
CA GLU A 122 -9.92 9.72 -7.43
C GLU A 122 -9.59 11.22 -7.31
N GLN A 123 -9.05 11.86 -8.37
CA GLN A 123 -8.64 13.27 -8.38
C GLN A 123 -7.65 13.60 -7.25
N VAL A 124 -6.68 12.71 -7.03
CA VAL A 124 -5.71 12.81 -5.92
C VAL A 124 -4.27 12.94 -6.42
N SER A 125 -3.41 13.55 -5.61
CA SER A 125 -1.96 13.42 -5.75
C SER A 125 -1.46 12.10 -5.15
N ILE A 126 -0.30 11.64 -5.62
CA ILE A 126 0.34 10.40 -5.14
C ILE A 126 1.55 10.73 -4.27
N ASP A 127 1.57 10.16 -3.08
CA ASP A 127 2.72 10.10 -2.18
C ASP A 127 3.27 8.67 -2.17
N VAL A 128 4.58 8.46 -2.27
CA VAL A 128 5.17 7.11 -2.43
C VAL A 128 6.05 6.77 -1.24
N TYR A 129 5.76 5.65 -0.57
CA TYR A 129 6.55 5.16 0.57
C TYR A 129 6.86 3.66 0.50
N PRO A 130 8.10 3.24 0.75
CA PRO A 130 9.29 4.07 0.86
C PRO A 130 9.81 4.42 -0.55
N SER A 131 10.24 5.65 -0.76
CA SER A 131 10.60 6.15 -2.10
C SER A 131 11.75 5.37 -2.74
N GLU A 132 12.70 4.86 -1.95
CA GLU A 132 13.88 4.17 -2.48
C GLU A 132 13.54 2.90 -3.28
N THR A 133 12.35 2.32 -3.10
CA THR A 133 11.93 1.10 -3.80
C THR A 133 11.01 1.40 -4.98
N LEU A 134 9.93 2.17 -4.76
CA LEU A 134 8.90 2.40 -5.78
C LEU A 134 9.18 3.61 -6.68
N SER A 135 9.84 4.67 -6.19
CA SER A 135 9.99 5.90 -7.00
C SER A 135 10.86 5.69 -8.23
N SER A 136 11.74 4.69 -8.25
CA SER A 136 12.58 4.37 -9.42
C SER A 136 11.80 3.73 -10.57
N VAL A 137 10.59 3.21 -10.30
CA VAL A 137 9.75 2.51 -11.29
C VAL A 137 8.46 3.26 -11.62
N ILE A 138 8.27 4.47 -11.07
CA ILE A 138 7.13 5.35 -11.35
C ILE A 138 7.63 6.54 -12.16
N THR A 139 7.04 6.78 -13.33
CA THR A 139 7.40 7.93 -14.18
C THR A 139 6.50 9.14 -13.96
N LEU A 140 5.30 8.93 -13.40
CA LEU A 140 4.35 10.00 -13.12
C LEU A 140 4.81 10.93 -11.99
N PRO A 141 4.36 12.19 -11.97
CA PRO A 141 4.59 13.09 -10.83
C PRO A 141 4.09 12.50 -9.53
N HIS A 142 4.97 12.40 -8.54
CA HIS A 142 4.66 11.88 -7.21
C HIS A 142 5.56 12.53 -6.16
N GLU A 143 5.10 12.55 -4.92
CA GLU A 143 5.88 13.02 -3.77
C GLU A 143 6.64 11.83 -3.15
N PRO A 144 7.99 11.81 -3.19
CA PRO A 144 8.77 10.73 -2.62
C PRO A 144 8.87 10.87 -1.09
N ILE A 145 8.58 9.78 -0.36
CA ILE A 145 8.73 9.74 1.10
C ILE A 145 9.84 8.74 1.46
N GLN A 146 10.93 9.25 2.02
CA GLN A 146 12.03 8.43 2.52
C GLN A 146 11.61 7.60 3.73
N ARG A 147 12.25 6.44 3.90
CA ARG A 147 12.09 5.60 5.10
C ARG A 147 12.28 6.40 6.38
N THR A 148 11.42 6.11 7.36
CA THR A 148 11.48 6.74 8.69
C THR A 148 11.67 5.70 9.79
N THR A 149 12.13 6.14 10.96
CA THR A 149 12.30 5.31 12.16
C THR A 149 11.03 5.17 13.00
N ASP A 150 10.00 5.99 12.73
CA ASP A 150 8.68 5.88 13.36
C ASP A 150 7.58 6.06 12.30
N GLU A 151 7.18 4.96 11.67
CA GLU A 151 6.15 4.98 10.63
C GLU A 151 4.78 5.40 11.16
N ALA A 152 4.52 5.27 12.46
CA ALA A 152 3.27 5.75 13.02
C ALA A 152 3.15 7.29 12.94
N VAL A 153 4.26 8.01 13.11
CA VAL A 153 4.30 9.47 12.93
C VAL A 153 4.07 9.85 11.48
N LEU A 154 4.69 9.11 10.54
CA LEU A 154 4.46 9.31 9.11
C LEU A 154 2.98 9.12 8.74
N LEU A 155 2.40 7.97 9.12
CA LEU A 155 1.02 7.64 8.79
C LEU A 155 0.03 8.64 9.41
N GLU A 156 0.29 9.16 10.61
CA GLU A 156 -0.51 10.24 11.21
C GLU A 156 -0.43 11.56 10.43
N LYS A 157 0.78 11.95 9.97
CA LYS A 157 0.95 13.15 9.15
C LYS A 157 0.19 13.04 7.84
N LEU A 158 0.28 11.89 7.17
CA LEU A 158 -0.43 11.62 5.92
C LEU A 158 -1.94 11.58 6.13
N PHE A 159 -2.42 11.00 7.22
CA PHE A 159 -3.84 11.02 7.57
C PHE A 159 -4.37 12.46 7.63
N ARG A 160 -3.67 13.35 8.35
CA ARG A 160 -4.07 14.76 8.46
C ARG A 160 -4.01 15.49 7.11
N LYS A 161 -3.00 15.19 6.28
CA LYS A 161 -2.87 15.75 4.92
C LYS A 161 -4.08 15.38 4.06
N TYR A 162 -4.52 14.12 4.11
CA TYR A 162 -5.60 13.61 3.26
C TYR A 162 -6.99 13.94 3.79
N GLU A 163 -7.18 14.10 5.10
CA GLU A 163 -8.46 14.48 5.69
C GLU A 163 -8.87 15.92 5.34
N THR A 164 -7.89 16.78 5.02
CA THR A 164 -8.13 18.20 4.67
C THR A 164 -8.27 18.47 3.18
N THR A 165 -8.18 17.45 2.33
CA THR A 165 -8.23 17.55 0.86
C THR A 165 -9.55 16.99 0.36
#